data_AF-A0A9W6ICE6-F1
#
_entry.id   AF-A0A9W6ICE6-F1
#
_cell.length_a   1.000
_cell.length_b   1.000
_cell.length_c   1.000
_cell.angle_alpha   90.00
_cell.angle_beta   90.00
_cell.angle_gamma   90.00
#
_symmetry.space_group_name_H-M   'P 1'
#
loop_
_entity.id
_entity.type
_entity.pdbx_description
1 polymer ?
#
loop_
_entity_poly.entity_id
_entity_poly.type
_entity_poly.pdbx_seq_one_letter_code
_entity_poly.pdbx_strand_id
1 'polypeptide(L)'
;MNNETAALLFDVVERLQKNIAACDRPAIVALEGERRLVLSDYDYLRGPRSAVSFETRAAARAQEIQATRWVFAVPLVWVTTPDTVYSRAVSNHPLREGEQETITWMSFHESDGVDYGRVPYARRPSGEPVFDDPEMFAVGVRPAQAMPGCTLLHELFPGG
;
A
#
# COMPACT_ATOMS: atom_id res chain seq x y z
N MET A 1 -12.16 -8.35 -5.04
CA MET A 1 -11.81 -8.71 -3.65
C MET A 1 -12.91 -9.45 -2.88
N ASN A 2 -12.62 -10.63 -2.33
CA ASN A 2 -13.46 -11.32 -1.35
C ASN A 2 -13.43 -10.72 0.08
N ASN A 3 -14.34 -11.19 0.95
CA ASN A 3 -14.53 -10.66 2.31
C ASN A 3 -13.29 -10.82 3.22
N GLU A 4 -12.50 -11.88 3.05
CA GLU A 4 -11.35 -12.16 3.90
C GLU A 4 -10.17 -11.26 3.52
N THR A 5 -9.97 -11.03 2.23
CA THR A 5 -9.01 -10.05 1.72
C THR A 5 -9.42 -8.63 2.12
N ALA A 6 -10.72 -8.32 2.13
CA ALA A 6 -11.23 -7.06 2.65
C ALA A 6 -10.93 -6.89 4.15
N ALA A 7 -11.15 -7.93 4.96
CA ALA A 7 -10.83 -7.90 6.38
C ALA A 7 -9.33 -7.72 6.64
N LEU A 8 -8.48 -8.36 5.84
CA LEU A 8 -7.03 -8.17 5.89
C LEU A 8 -6.63 -6.73 5.52
N LEU A 9 -7.27 -6.15 4.50
CA LEU A 9 -7.07 -4.77 4.10
C LEU A 9 -7.44 -3.80 5.23
N PHE A 10 -8.60 -3.98 5.85
CA PHE A 10 -9.03 -3.11 6.95
C PHE A 10 -8.08 -3.17 8.15
N ASP A 11 -7.56 -4.34 8.53
CA ASP A 11 -6.53 -4.44 9.60
C ASP A 11 -5.24 -3.69 9.23
N VAL A 12 -4.75 -3.86 7.99
CA VAL A 12 -3.54 -3.16 7.54
C VAL A 12 -3.75 -1.64 7.50
N VAL A 13 -4.89 -1.19 6.97
CA VAL A 13 -5.27 0.23 6.93
C VAL A 13 -5.37 0.79 8.35
N GLU A 14 -6.06 0.13 9.27
CA GLU A 14 -6.20 0.60 10.66
C GLU A 14 -4.84 0.73 11.36
N ARG A 15 -3.93 -0.24 11.16
CA ARG A 15 -2.55 -0.14 11.66
C ARG A 15 -1.84 1.08 11.10
N LEU A 16 -1.98 1.33 9.81
CA LEU A 16 -1.31 2.44 9.17
C LEU A 16 -1.90 3.79 9.58
N GLN A 17 -3.22 3.87 9.76
CA GLN A 17 -3.90 5.05 10.31
C GLN A 17 -3.35 5.41 11.71
N LYS A 18 -3.16 4.40 12.58
CA LYS A 18 -2.54 4.59 13.90
C LYS A 18 -1.10 5.11 13.80
N ASN A 19 -0.30 4.58 12.88
CA ASN A 19 1.06 5.07 12.64
C ASN A 19 1.06 6.52 12.12
N ILE A 20 0.21 6.84 11.14
CA ILE A 20 0.10 8.20 10.58
C ILE A 20 -0.32 9.21 11.65
N ALA A 21 -1.24 8.83 12.55
CA ALA A 21 -1.63 9.65 13.69
C ALA A 21 -0.46 9.87 14.67
N ALA A 22 0.45 8.92 14.79
CA ALA A 22 1.71 9.04 15.54
C ALA A 22 2.85 9.72 14.75
N CYS A 23 2.56 10.28 13.57
CA CYS A 23 3.52 10.88 12.64
C CYS A 23 4.52 9.90 11.98
N ASP A 24 4.31 8.60 12.17
CA ASP A 24 5.05 7.53 11.50
C ASP A 24 4.41 7.16 10.17
N ARG A 25 5.25 6.72 9.21
CA ARG A 25 4.80 6.48 7.83
C ARG A 25 5.43 5.22 7.21
N PRO A 26 5.34 4.05 7.87
CA PRO A 26 5.92 2.82 7.34
C PRO A 26 5.15 2.31 6.14
N ALA A 27 5.78 1.49 5.29
CA ALA A 27 5.06 0.51 4.50
C ALA A 27 4.66 -0.67 5.40
N ILE A 28 3.47 -1.22 5.20
CA ILE A 28 2.99 -2.40 5.92
C ILE A 28 2.54 -3.45 4.90
N VAL A 29 2.95 -4.70 5.12
CA VAL A 29 2.42 -5.85 4.38
C VAL A 29 1.90 -6.89 5.36
N ALA A 30 0.68 -7.37 5.12
CA ALA A 30 0.15 -8.54 5.78
C ALA A 30 0.09 -9.71 4.80
N LEU A 31 0.62 -10.84 5.22
CA LEU A 31 0.71 -12.09 4.46
C LEU A 31 -0.11 -13.15 5.19
N GLU A 32 -0.92 -13.91 4.46
CA GLU A 32 -1.76 -14.96 5.01
C GLU A 32 -1.63 -16.25 4.19
N GLY A 33 -1.21 -17.32 4.86
CA GLY A 33 -1.00 -18.67 4.33
C GLY A 33 -1.11 -19.68 5.49
N GLU A 34 -0.11 -20.55 5.65
CA GLU A 34 -0.01 -21.46 6.81
C GLU A 34 -0.07 -20.74 8.16
N ARG A 35 0.38 -19.48 8.19
CA ARG A 35 0.23 -18.54 9.30
C ARG A 35 0.06 -17.12 8.77
N ARG A 36 -0.35 -16.20 9.64
CA ARG A 36 -0.40 -14.77 9.34
C ARG A 36 0.89 -14.08 9.80
N LEU A 37 1.49 -13.30 8.91
CA LEU A 37 2.63 -12.42 9.22
C LEU A 37 2.28 -10.97 8.87
N VAL A 38 2.73 -10.02 9.69
CA VAL A 38 2.65 -8.59 9.39
C VAL A 38 4.06 -8.02 9.48
N LEU A 39 4.53 -7.43 8.39
CA LEU A 39 5.86 -6.81 8.29
C LEU A 39 5.69 -5.31 8.09
N SER A 40 6.60 -4.52 8.64
CA SER A 40 6.61 -3.06 8.47
C SER A 40 8.02 -2.57 8.17
N ASP A 41 8.12 -1.52 7.35
CA ASP A 41 9.39 -0.90 7.00
C ASP A 41 9.26 0.62 6.93
N TYR A 42 10.01 1.32 7.79
CA TYR A 42 10.00 2.77 7.93
C TYR A 42 10.91 3.47 6.91
N ASP A 43 11.78 2.70 6.24
CA ASP A 43 12.74 3.18 5.27
C ASP A 43 12.22 3.03 3.82
N TYR A 44 11.07 2.39 3.63
CA TYR A 44 10.46 2.12 2.33
C TYR A 44 10.44 3.35 1.41
N LEU A 45 10.03 4.50 1.95
CA LEU A 45 9.91 5.77 1.22
C LEU A 45 11.24 6.52 1.05
N ARG A 46 12.37 6.04 1.59
CA ARG A 46 13.68 6.69 1.42
C ARG A 46 14.19 6.60 -0.01
N GLY A 47 13.75 5.61 -0.78
CA GLY A 47 14.06 5.51 -2.20
C GLY A 47 13.82 4.13 -2.80
N PRO A 48 13.99 3.98 -4.12
CA PRO A 48 13.63 2.75 -4.84
C PRO A 48 14.36 1.50 -4.32
N ARG A 49 15.62 1.64 -3.90
CA ARG A 49 16.40 0.51 -3.36
C ARG A 49 15.80 -0.04 -2.05
N SER A 50 15.34 0.85 -1.17
CA SER A 50 14.69 0.45 0.09
C SER A 50 13.36 -0.23 -0.17
N ALA A 51 12.55 0.33 -1.09
CA ALA A 51 11.28 -0.25 -1.50
C ALA A 51 11.44 -1.68 -2.05
N VAL A 52 12.33 -1.87 -3.03
CA VAL A 52 12.64 -3.19 -3.60
C VAL A 52 13.15 -4.14 -2.53
N SER A 53 14.08 -3.71 -1.66
CA SER A 53 14.62 -4.57 -0.61
C SER A 53 13.53 -5.06 0.35
N PHE A 54 12.59 -4.20 0.74
CA PHE A 54 11.48 -4.60 1.59
C PHE A 54 10.53 -5.58 0.90
N GLU A 55 10.13 -5.28 -0.34
CA GLU A 55 9.22 -6.14 -1.09
C GLU A 55 9.80 -7.51 -1.40
N THR A 56 11.09 -7.61 -1.76
CA THR A 56 11.78 -8.89 -1.94
C THR A 56 11.81 -9.70 -0.65
N ARG A 57 12.06 -9.05 0.51
CA ARG A 57 12.00 -9.75 1.82
C ARG A 57 10.59 -10.23 2.14
N ALA A 58 9.57 -9.42 1.83
CA ALA A 58 8.17 -9.82 2.00
C ALA A 58 7.81 -11.02 1.11
N ALA A 59 8.29 -11.05 -0.13
CA ALA A 59 8.09 -12.16 -1.06
C ALA A 59 8.71 -13.46 -0.52
N ALA A 60 9.96 -13.39 -0.02
CA ALA A 60 10.60 -14.54 0.61
C ALA A 60 9.79 -15.07 1.81
N ARG A 61 9.27 -14.17 2.67
CA ARG A 61 8.40 -14.58 3.79
C ARG A 61 7.07 -15.16 3.34
N ALA A 62 6.49 -14.65 2.26
CA ALA A 62 5.27 -15.17 1.67
C ALA A 62 5.46 -16.60 1.15
N GLN A 63 6.57 -16.86 0.46
CA GLN A 63 6.93 -18.20 -0.02
C GLN A 63 7.17 -19.17 1.16
N GLU A 64 7.90 -18.73 2.20
CA GLU A 64 8.18 -19.55 3.40
C GLU A 64 6.90 -20.05 4.11
N ILE A 65 5.81 -19.28 4.07
CA ILE A 65 4.54 -19.61 4.74
C ILE A 65 3.46 -20.06 3.77
N GLN A 66 3.79 -20.25 2.49
CA GLN A 66 2.83 -20.56 1.43
C GLN A 66 1.64 -19.58 1.42
N ALA A 67 1.92 -18.28 1.45
CA ALA A 67 0.88 -17.25 1.47
C ALA A 67 0.03 -17.31 0.20
N THR A 68 -1.29 -17.47 0.37
CA THR A 68 -2.29 -17.46 -0.71
C THR A 68 -2.94 -16.08 -0.86
N ARG A 69 -2.73 -15.22 0.14
CA ARG A 69 -3.32 -13.88 0.24
C ARG A 69 -2.33 -12.90 0.83
N TRP A 70 -2.34 -11.67 0.33
CA TRP A 70 -1.63 -10.57 0.96
C TRP A 70 -2.25 -9.21 0.69
N VAL A 71 -1.96 -8.26 1.58
CA VAL A 71 -2.24 -6.83 1.40
C VAL A 71 -0.99 -6.04 1.70
N PHE A 72 -0.64 -5.13 0.80
CA PHE A 72 0.47 -4.19 0.91
C PHE A 72 -0.09 -2.77 0.94
N ALA A 73 0.33 -1.94 1.89
CA ALA A 73 -0.14 -0.56 2.01
C ALA A 73 0.98 0.41 2.41
N VAL A 74 0.96 1.60 1.82
CA VAL A 74 1.98 2.65 2.04
C VAL A 74 1.32 4.04 2.05
N PRO A 75 1.68 4.92 2.99
CA PRO A 75 1.29 6.33 2.92
C PRO A 75 2.01 7.02 1.76
N LEU A 76 1.26 7.59 0.83
CA LEU A 76 1.79 8.36 -0.30
C LEU A 76 1.02 9.67 -0.46
N VAL A 77 1.58 10.58 -1.23
CA VAL A 77 0.83 11.70 -1.80
C VAL A 77 0.59 11.38 -3.26
N TRP A 78 -0.67 11.31 -3.63
CA TRP A 78 -1.08 11.23 -5.03
C TRP A 78 -1.10 12.64 -5.61
N VAL A 79 -0.56 12.77 -6.82
CA VAL A 79 -0.58 14.00 -7.59
C VAL A 79 -1.34 13.72 -8.86
N THR A 80 -2.51 14.33 -8.97
CA THR A 80 -3.39 14.20 -10.14
C THR A 80 -3.18 15.42 -11.03
N THR A 81 -2.74 15.16 -12.26
CA THR A 81 -2.72 16.16 -13.34
C THR A 81 -3.81 15.82 -14.36
N PRO A 82 -4.13 16.71 -15.31
CA PRO A 82 -5.10 16.41 -16.36
C PRO A 82 -4.77 15.14 -17.17
N ASP A 83 -3.48 14.79 -17.28
CA ASP A 83 -3.01 13.71 -18.15
C ASP A 83 -2.63 12.43 -17.39
N THR A 84 -2.33 12.51 -16.09
CA THR A 84 -1.79 11.37 -15.35
C THR A 84 -1.97 11.48 -13.84
N VAL A 85 -1.83 10.34 -13.16
CA VAL A 85 -1.68 10.26 -11.72
C VAL A 85 -0.32 9.65 -11.42
N TYR A 86 0.48 10.34 -10.61
CA TYR A 86 1.71 9.79 -10.05
C TYR A 86 1.71 9.95 -8.54
N SER A 87 2.66 9.30 -7.88
CA SER A 87 2.80 9.37 -6.44
C SER A 87 4.17 9.88 -6.03
N ARG A 88 4.22 10.51 -4.86
CA ARG A 88 5.46 10.89 -4.18
C ARG A 88 5.37 10.53 -2.70
N ALA A 89 6.52 10.45 -2.04
CA ALA A 89 6.57 10.23 -0.61
C ALA A 89 5.82 11.35 0.15
N VAL A 90 5.16 10.97 1.25
CA VAL A 90 4.60 11.94 2.20
C VAL A 90 5.75 12.72 2.82
N SER A 91 5.58 14.03 2.95
CA SER A 91 6.54 14.91 3.60
C SER A 91 5.80 15.96 4.43
N ASN A 92 6.52 16.73 5.24
CA ASN A 92 5.92 17.79 6.05
C ASN A 92 5.59 19.07 5.25
N HIS A 93 5.79 19.06 3.93
CA HIS A 93 5.44 20.19 3.09
C HIS A 93 3.91 20.26 2.90
N PRO A 94 3.33 21.46 2.83
CA PRO A 94 1.92 21.63 2.47
C PRO A 94 1.60 20.94 1.14
N LEU A 95 0.39 20.39 1.05
CA LEU A 95 -0.13 19.88 -0.21
C LEU A 95 -0.33 21.03 -1.21
N ARG A 96 0.03 20.77 -2.46
CA ARG A 96 -0.23 21.65 -3.60
C ARG A 96 -1.59 21.33 -4.20
N GLU A 97 -2.08 22.21 -5.07
CA GLU A 97 -3.27 21.94 -5.87
C GLU A 97 -3.09 20.63 -6.67
N GLY A 98 -4.12 19.78 -6.65
CA GLY A 98 -4.09 18.45 -7.27
C GLY A 98 -3.36 17.37 -6.45
N GLU A 99 -2.85 17.69 -5.26
CA GLU A 99 -2.24 16.71 -4.36
C GLU A 99 -3.21 16.21 -3.28
N GLN A 100 -3.15 14.92 -2.98
CA GLN A 100 -3.96 14.27 -1.95
C GLN A 100 -3.10 13.28 -1.16
N GLU A 101 -3.09 13.39 0.17
CA GLU A 101 -2.54 12.34 1.03
C GLU A 101 -3.42 11.09 0.95
N THR A 102 -2.80 9.92 0.80
CA THR A 102 -3.49 8.63 0.65
C THR A 102 -2.74 7.53 1.38
N ILE A 103 -3.46 6.51 1.83
CA ILE A 103 -2.91 5.17 2.02
C ILE A 103 -3.11 4.45 0.70
N THR A 104 -2.05 4.24 -0.07
CA THR A 104 -2.10 3.45 -1.31
C THR A 104 -1.98 1.99 -0.95
N TRP A 105 -2.84 1.15 -1.52
CA TRP A 105 -2.82 -0.28 -1.23
C TRP A 105 -2.96 -1.13 -2.49
N MET A 106 -2.36 -2.32 -2.40
CA MET A 106 -2.50 -3.42 -3.36
C MET A 106 -2.80 -4.69 -2.57
N SER A 107 -3.75 -5.47 -3.04
CA SER A 107 -4.06 -6.78 -2.48
C SER A 107 -3.96 -7.85 -3.55
N PHE A 108 -3.63 -9.06 -3.13
CA PHE A 108 -3.64 -10.22 -3.98
C PHE A 108 -4.33 -11.38 -3.26
N HIS A 109 -5.08 -12.15 -4.02
CA HIS A 109 -5.59 -13.46 -3.63
C HIS A 109 -5.53 -14.42 -4.82
N GLU A 110 -5.18 -15.67 -4.59
CA GLU A 110 -5.02 -16.66 -5.67
C GLU A 110 -6.27 -16.84 -6.56
N SER A 111 -7.48 -16.73 -5.99
CA SER A 111 -8.74 -16.86 -6.75
C SER A 111 -9.23 -15.56 -7.38
N ASP A 112 -8.89 -14.41 -6.80
CA ASP A 112 -9.49 -13.12 -7.17
C ASP A 112 -8.50 -12.23 -7.94
N GLY A 113 -7.23 -12.62 -7.97
CA GLY A 113 -6.16 -11.86 -8.59
C GLY A 113 -5.75 -10.65 -7.76
N VAL A 114 -5.42 -9.56 -8.45
CA VAL A 114 -4.92 -8.32 -7.84
C VAL A 114 -6.03 -7.28 -7.84
N ASP A 115 -6.28 -6.70 -6.67
CA ASP A 115 -7.05 -5.46 -6.52
C ASP A 115 -6.10 -4.35 -6.04
N TYR A 116 -6.41 -3.10 -6.36
CA TYR A 116 -5.63 -1.96 -5.88
C TYR A 116 -6.55 -0.77 -5.66
N GLY A 117 -6.08 0.14 -4.82
CA GLY A 117 -6.90 1.24 -4.36
C GLY A 117 -6.15 2.22 -3.48
N ARG A 118 -6.94 3.08 -2.84
CA ARG A 118 -6.43 4.03 -1.87
C ARG A 118 -7.41 4.26 -0.73
N VAL A 119 -6.94 4.86 0.34
CA VAL A 119 -7.76 5.49 1.38
C VAL A 119 -7.33 6.95 1.44
N PRO A 120 -8.12 7.90 0.92
CA PRO A 120 -7.76 9.31 1.00
C PRO A 120 -7.89 9.79 2.46
N TYR A 121 -7.05 10.75 2.83
CA TYR A 121 -7.18 11.42 4.12
C TYR A 121 -6.68 12.85 4.07
N ALA A 122 -7.26 13.70 4.89
CA ALA A 122 -6.85 15.10 5.04
C ALA A 122 -6.42 15.36 6.48
N ARG A 123 -5.63 16.41 6.70
CA ARG A 123 -5.24 16.83 8.05
C ARG A 123 -6.07 18.01 8.50
N ARG A 124 -6.55 17.95 9.75
CA ARG A 124 -7.10 19.11 10.45
C ARG A 124 -6.03 20.19 10.60
N PRO A 125 -6.40 21.44 10.92
CA PRO A 125 -5.42 22.47 11.29
C PRO A 125 -4.49 22.07 12.44
N SER A 126 -4.91 21.15 13.31
CA SER A 126 -4.08 20.55 14.38
C SER A 126 -3.02 19.57 13.88
N GLY A 127 -3.04 19.18 12.60
CA GLY A 127 -2.19 18.14 12.01
C GLY A 127 -2.76 16.72 12.11
N GLU A 128 -3.84 16.53 12.86
CA GLU A 128 -4.53 15.25 13.05
C GLU A 128 -5.15 14.75 11.72
N PRO A 129 -4.87 13.51 11.29
CA PRO A 129 -5.44 12.96 10.06
C PRO A 129 -6.92 12.56 10.24
N VAL A 130 -7.72 12.80 9.21
CA VAL A 130 -9.11 12.37 9.07
C VAL A 130 -9.19 11.53 7.81
N PHE A 131 -9.45 10.24 7.98
CA PHE A 131 -9.48 9.25 6.90
C PHE A 131 -10.89 9.11 6.34
N ASP A 132 -10.96 8.93 5.03
CA ASP A 132 -12.19 8.56 4.32
C ASP A 132 -12.29 7.04 4.17
N ASP A 133 -13.33 6.57 3.50
CA ASP A 133 -13.52 5.16 3.18
C ASP A 133 -12.52 4.66 2.10
N PRO A 134 -12.13 3.38 2.12
CA PRO A 134 -11.29 2.81 1.08
C PRO A 134 -11.96 2.80 -0.30
N GLU A 135 -11.25 3.34 -1.28
CA GLU A 135 -11.63 3.36 -2.69
C GLU A 135 -10.88 2.26 -3.46
N MET A 136 -11.60 1.46 -4.23
CA MET A 136 -11.04 0.47 -5.16
C MET A 136 -11.13 0.98 -6.59
N PHE A 137 -10.08 0.79 -7.38
CA PHE A 137 -10.10 1.16 -8.80
C PHE A 137 -10.53 -0.03 -9.65
N ALA A 138 -11.67 0.10 -10.33
CA ALA A 138 -12.11 -0.87 -11.33
C ALA A 138 -11.26 -0.73 -12.61
N VAL A 139 -10.36 -1.70 -12.81
CA VAL A 139 -9.49 -1.98 -13.97
C VAL A 139 -9.58 -1.00 -15.16
N GLY A 140 -8.47 -0.27 -15.36
CA GLY A 140 -8.15 0.54 -16.54
C GLY A 140 -6.80 1.24 -16.39
N VAL A 141 -6.39 1.50 -15.14
CA VAL A 141 -5.05 1.98 -14.79
C VAL A 141 -4.13 0.77 -14.64
N ARG A 142 -3.21 0.55 -15.58
CA ARG A 142 -2.11 -0.39 -15.34
C ARG A 142 -1.22 0.25 -14.28
N PRO A 143 -1.01 -0.37 -13.10
CA PRO A 143 -0.10 0.16 -12.12
C PRO A 143 1.27 0.32 -12.77
N ALA A 144 1.87 1.51 -12.67
CA ALA A 144 3.24 1.69 -13.11
C ALA A 144 4.14 0.73 -12.33
N GLN A 145 5.26 0.29 -12.92
CA GLN A 145 6.21 -0.61 -12.24
C GLN A 145 6.74 -0.05 -10.90
N ALA A 146 6.66 1.27 -10.71
CA ALA A 146 7.00 1.95 -9.46
C ALA A 146 5.90 1.90 -8.38
N MET A 147 4.75 1.27 -8.64
CA MET A 147 3.67 1.16 -7.67
C MET A 147 4.04 0.22 -6.52
N PRO A 148 3.67 0.57 -5.27
CA PRO A 148 3.93 -0.28 -4.13
C PRO A 148 3.31 -1.68 -4.28
N GLY A 149 4.09 -2.72 -3.97
CA GLY A 149 3.67 -4.11 -4.09
C GLY A 149 3.93 -4.75 -5.46
N CYS A 150 4.36 -3.99 -6.47
CA CYS A 150 4.69 -4.55 -7.79
C CYS A 150 5.90 -5.50 -7.75
N THR A 151 6.93 -5.19 -6.96
CA THR A 151 8.09 -6.09 -6.82
C THR A 151 7.68 -7.35 -6.07
N LEU A 152 6.90 -7.21 -5.00
CA LEU A 152 6.33 -8.35 -4.27
C LEU A 152 5.54 -9.28 -5.21
N LEU A 153 4.65 -8.72 -6.03
CA LEU A 153 3.85 -9.49 -6.98
C LEU A 153 4.74 -10.20 -8.01
N HIS A 154 5.72 -9.52 -8.61
CA HIS A 154 6.61 -10.11 -9.60
C HIS A 154 7.48 -11.23 -9.02
N GLU A 155 7.99 -11.08 -7.80
CA GLU A 155 8.80 -12.11 -7.14
C GLU A 155 7.99 -13.37 -6.81
N LEU A 156 6.68 -13.22 -6.56
CA LEU A 156 5.78 -14.34 -6.34
C LEU A 156 5.31 -15.00 -7.65
N PHE A 157 5.21 -14.23 -8.73
CA PHE A 157 4.70 -14.69 -10.03
C PHE A 157 5.57 -14.21 -11.21
N PRO A 158 6.78 -14.79 -11.40
CA PRO A 158 7.78 -14.29 -12.35
C PRO A 158 7.48 -14.53 -13.85
N GLY A 159 6.22 -14.60 -14.27
CA GLY A 159 5.82 -14.94 -15.65
C GLY A 159 4.55 -14.26 -16.19
N GLY A 160 4.12 -13.15 -15.57
CA GLY A 160 3.00 -12.33 -16.05
C GLY A 160 3.38 -11.32 -17.12
#